data_AF-A0A7J4IPP4-F1
#
_entry.id   AF-A0A7J4IPP4-F1
#
_cell.length_a   1.000
_cell.length_b   1.000
_cell.length_c   1.000
_cell.angle_alpha   90.00
_cell.angle_beta   90.00
_cell.angle_gamma   90.00
#
_symmetry.space_group_name_H-M   'P 1'
#
loop_
_entity.id
_entity.type
_entity.pdbx_description
1 polymer ?
#
loop_
_entity_poly.entity_id
_entity_poly.type
_entity_poly.pdbx_seq_one_letter_code
_entity_poly.pdbx_strand_id
1 'polypeptide(L)' 'PQLKTAPTIAWTRVTFFISFFTILIGFINLYFIYYASLDAWVNFKLYGVTVLNMIMISMSTYYLFNQADSEPLKN' A
#
# COMPACT_ATOMS: atom_id res chain seq x y z
N PRO A 1 -21.04 3.48 15.20
CA PRO A 1 -20.89 4.03 13.83
C PRO A 1 -20.88 2.88 12.82
N GLN A 2 -21.99 2.67 12.13
CA GLN A 2 -22.10 1.65 11.09
C GLN A 2 -21.25 2.15 9.92
N LEU A 3 -20.16 1.45 9.61
CA LEU A 3 -19.39 1.65 8.39
C LEU A 3 -20.38 1.36 7.25
N LYS A 4 -21.08 2.39 6.75
CA LYS A 4 -21.70 2.35 5.42
C LYS A 4 -20.61 1.77 4.55
N THR A 5 -20.84 0.57 4.02
CA THR A 5 -19.91 -0.16 3.16
C THR A 5 -19.28 0.84 2.22
N ALA A 6 -18.03 1.22 2.50
CA ALA A 6 -17.37 2.20 1.65
C ALA A 6 -17.37 1.61 0.24
N PRO A 7 -17.56 2.45 -0.80
CA PRO A 7 -17.94 2.02 -2.14
C PRO A 7 -17.10 0.81 -2.55
N THR A 8 -17.74 -0.31 -2.84
CA THR A 8 -17.06 -1.59 -3.10
C THR A 8 -15.93 -1.40 -4.13
N ILE A 9 -16.15 -0.51 -5.11
CA ILE A 9 -15.18 -0.14 -6.14
C ILE A 9 -13.90 0.50 -5.59
N ALA A 10 -13.99 1.35 -4.56
CA ALA A 10 -12.86 2.06 -3.97
C ALA A 10 -11.95 1.10 -3.21
N TRP A 11 -12.55 0.21 -2.41
CA TRP A 11 -11.82 -0.86 -1.74
C TRP A 11 -11.20 -1.84 -2.73
N THR A 12 -11.92 -2.22 -3.79
CA THR A 12 -11.33 -3.07 -4.85
C THR A 12 -10.09 -2.42 -5.47
N ARG A 13 -10.12 -1.12 -5.77
CA ARG A 13 -8.96 -0.38 -6.30
C ARG A 13 -7.79 -0.38 -5.33
N VAL A 14 -8.05 -0.14 -4.04
CA VAL A 14 -7.00 -0.20 -3.00
C VAL A 14 -6.42 -1.60 -2.87
N THR A 15 -7.24 -2.65 -2.91
CA THR A 15 -6.75 -4.05 -2.89
C THR A 15 -5.80 -4.30 -4.06
N PHE A 16 -6.18 -3.93 -5.29
CA PHE A 16 -5.30 -4.07 -6.46
C PHE A 16 -4.01 -3.27 -6.31
N PHE A 17 -4.09 -2.04 -5.77
CA PHE A 17 -2.92 -1.21 -5.48
C PHE A 17 -1.98 -1.90 -4.48
N ILE A 18 -2.50 -2.41 -3.36
CA ILE A 18 -1.72 -3.12 -2.33
C ILE A 18 -1.09 -4.39 -2.91
N SER A 19 -1.83 -5.16 -3.71
CA SER A 19 -1.29 -6.35 -4.39
C SER A 19 -0.13 -6.00 -5.31
N PHE A 20 -0.29 -4.97 -6.16
CA PHE A 20 0.76 -4.49 -7.03
C PHE A 20 1.99 -4.00 -6.24
N PHE A 21 1.76 -3.21 -5.18
CA PHE A 21 2.81 -2.70 -4.32
C PHE A 21 3.60 -3.81 -3.61
N THR A 22 2.90 -4.86 -3.16
CA THR A 22 3.52 -6.03 -2.53
C THR A 22 4.39 -6.80 -3.52
N ILE A 23 3.91 -6.99 -4.75
CA ILE A 23 4.70 -7.60 -5.83
C ILE A 23 5.95 -6.76 -6.13
N LEU A 24 5.82 -5.43 -6.18
CA LEU A 24 6.94 -4.51 -6.37
C LEU A 24 7.99 -4.64 -5.25
N ILE A 25 7.57 -4.67 -3.98
CA ILE A 25 8.48 -4.94 -2.85
C ILE A 25 9.18 -6.29 -3.03
N GLY A 26 8.46 -7.31 -3.50
CA GLY A 26 9.04 -8.62 -3.83
C GLY A 26 10.17 -8.54 -4.85
N PHE A 27 9.97 -7.79 -5.95
CA PHE A 27 11.03 -7.57 -6.94
C PHE A 27 12.23 -6.79 -6.37
N ILE A 28 11.98 -5.76 -5.57
CA ILE A 28 13.05 -5.01 -4.90
C ILE A 28 13.82 -5.94 -3.95
N ASN A 29 13.13 -6.81 -3.19
CA ASN A 29 13.77 -7.79 -2.33
C ASN A 29 14.67 -8.76 -3.11
N LEU A 30 14.21 -9.23 -4.29
CA LEU A 30 15.05 -10.04 -5.18
C LEU A 30 16.27 -9.27 -5.67
N TYR A 31 16.13 -7.99 -6.01
CA TYR A 31 17.27 -7.16 -6.37
C TYR A 31 18.33 -7.11 -5.26
N PHE A 32 17.93 -6.87 -4.00
CA PHE A 32 18.89 -6.77 -2.90
C PHE A 32 19.63 -8.09 -2.64
N ILE A 33 18.95 -9.24 -2.68
CA ILE A 33 19.62 -10.53 -2.40
C ILE A 33 20.63 -10.92 -3.49
N TYR A 34 20.40 -10.54 -4.74
CA TYR A 34 21.29 -10.91 -5.86
C TYR A 34 22.40 -9.88 -6.13
N TYR A 35 22.18 -8.60 -5.83
CA TYR A 35 23.06 -7.51 -6.29
C TYR A 35 23.58 -6.60 -5.18
N ALA A 36 23.10 -6.71 -3.94
CA ALA A 36 23.54 -5.87 -2.82
C ALA A 36 24.33 -6.65 -1.77
N SER A 37 25.01 -5.93 -0.87
CA SER A 37 25.67 -6.55 0.28
C SER A 37 24.65 -7.09 1.30
N LEU A 38 25.10 -8.02 2.14
CA LEU A 38 24.28 -8.57 3.22
C LEU A 38 23.74 -7.45 4.14
N ASP A 39 24.59 -6.48 4.50
CA ASP A 39 24.21 -5.34 5.34
C ASP A 39 23.13 -4.49 4.66
N ALA A 40 23.26 -4.24 3.35
CA ALA A 40 22.25 -3.50 2.59
C ALA A 40 20.92 -4.26 2.53
N TRP A 41 20.95 -5.59 2.35
CA TRP A 41 19.74 -6.42 2.33
C TRP A 41 19.03 -6.48 3.69
N VAL A 42 19.76 -6.58 4.79
CA VAL A 42 19.19 -6.55 6.14
C VAL A 42 18.59 -5.17 6.44
N ASN A 43 19.31 -4.09 6.14
CA ASN A 43 18.82 -2.72 6.33
C ASN A 43 17.58 -2.43 5.46
N PHE A 44 17.53 -2.96 4.24
CA PHE A 44 16.34 -2.86 3.40
C PHE A 44 15.12 -3.52 4.06
N LYS A 45 15.27 -4.70 4.66
CA LYS A 45 14.16 -5.36 5.37
C LYS A 45 13.70 -4.60 6.62
N LEU A 46 14.65 -4.04 7.37
CA LEU A 46 14.34 -3.35 8.63
C LEU A 46 13.73 -1.96 8.37
N TYR A 47 14.38 -1.15 7.54
CA TYR A 47 14.01 0.24 7.32
C TYR A 47 13.29 0.45 5.98
N GLY A 48 13.81 -0.14 4.90
CA GLY A 48 13.25 0.03 3.56
C GLY A 48 11.81 -0.45 3.45
N VAL A 49 11.53 -1.69 3.86
CA VAL A 49 10.17 -2.26 3.87
C VAL A 49 9.25 -1.45 4.80
N THR A 50 9.74 -0.96 5.93
CA THR A 50 8.96 -0.12 6.85
C THR A 50 8.54 1.19 6.19
N VAL A 51 9.46 1.91 5.54
CA VAL A 51 9.17 3.16 4.82
C VAL A 51 8.22 2.91 3.66
N LEU A 52 8.42 1.83 2.89
CA LEU A 52 7.53 1.45 1.79
C LEU A 52 6.10 1.16 2.29
N ASN A 53 5.96 0.47 3.43
CA ASN A 53 4.64 0.24 4.04
C ASN A 53 3.98 1.54 4.50
N MET A 54 4.74 2.48 5.09
CA MET A 54 4.19 3.79 5.46
C MET A 54 3.64 4.52 4.23
N ILE A 55 4.39 4.54 3.12
CA ILE A 55 3.95 5.13 1.85
C ILE A 55 2.66 4.46 1.35
N MET A 56 2.63 3.12 1.31
CA MET A 56 1.47 2.35 0.86
C MET A 56 0.21 2.65 1.68
N ILE A 57 0.34 2.66 3.01
CA ILE A 57 -0.76 2.94 3.92
C ILE A 57 -1.23 4.38 3.73
N SER A 58 -0.32 5.36 3.73
CA SER A 58 -0.67 6.77 3.53
C SER A 58 -1.41 7.00 2.21
N MET A 59 -0.95 6.43 1.10
CA MET A 59 -1.62 6.53 -0.20
C MET A 59 -3.00 5.86 -0.19
N SER A 60 -3.11 4.65 0.37
CA SER A 60 -4.37 3.90 0.44
C SER A 60 -5.40 4.64 1.29
N THR A 61 -4.98 5.12 2.45
CA THR A 61 -5.82 5.88 3.37
C THR A 61 -6.26 7.21 2.76
N TYR A 62 -5.34 7.96 2.13
CA TYR A 62 -5.67 9.21 1.43
C TYR A 62 -6.69 8.99 0.32
N TYR A 63 -6.50 7.96 -0.52
CA TYR A 63 -7.42 7.64 -1.60
C TYR A 63 -8.83 7.30 -1.08
N LEU A 64 -8.92 6.49 -0.02
CA LEU A 64 -10.20 6.12 0.58
C LEU A 64 -10.93 7.33 1.19
N PHE A 65 -10.21 8.21 1.90
CA PHE A 65 -10.82 9.43 2.47
C PHE A 65 -11.35 10.36 1.37
N ASN A 66 -10.55 10.63 0.35
CA ASN A 66 -10.98 11.46 -0.78
C ASN A 66 -12.21 10.88 -1.49
N GLN A 67 -12.27 9.55 -1.64
CA GLN A 67 -13.41 8.88 -2.28
C GLN A 67 -14.66 8.86 -1.39
N ALA A 68 -14.49 8.77 -0.07
CA ALA A 68 -15.60 8.84 0.89
C ALA A 68 -16.28 10.22 0.89
N ASP A 69 -15.50 11.30 0.75
CA ASP A 69 -16.01 12.67 0.63
C ASP A 69 -16.73 12.93 -0.71
N SER A 70 -16.39 12.14 -1.73
CA SER A 70 -16.92 12.28 -3.10
C SER A 70 -18.28 11.61 -3.32
N GLU A 71 -18.72 10.70 -2.43
CA GLU A 71 -20.05 10.09 -2.54
C GLU A 71 -21.11 11.02 -1.96
N PRO A 72 -22.02 11.60 -2.78
CA PRO A 72 -23.16 12.32 -2.24
C PRO A 72 -24.01 11.33 -1.44
N LEU A 73 -24.45 11.76 -0.25
CA LEU A 73 -25.39 11.01 0.58
C LEU A 73 -26.60 10.64 -0.28
N LYS A 74 -26.63 9.39 -0.75
CA LYS A 74 -27.77 8.86 -1.48
C LYS A 74 -28.89 8.68 -0.46
N ASN A 75 -29.78 9.68 -0.40
CA ASN A 75 -31.02 9.66 0.36
C ASN A 75 -32.00 8.64 -0.24
#